data_AF-A0A838VUP9-F1
#
_entry.id   AF-A0A838VUP9-F1
#
_cell.length_a   1.000
_cell.length_b   1.000
_cell.length_c   1.000
_cell.angle_alpha   90.00
_cell.angle_beta   90.00
_cell.angle_gamma   90.00
#
_symmetry.space_group_name_H-M   'P 1'
#
loop_
_entity.id
_entity.type
_entity.pdbx_description
1 polymer ?
#
loop_
_entity_poly.entity_id
_entity_poly.type
_entity_poly.pdbx_seq_one_letter_code
_entity_poly.pdbx_strand_id
1 'polypeptide(L)'
;MSKLSIEAKIKLKYKEWEVEITCTEDKVKQVVENVLSGIDIASLSNTNTNYEIEKLKDEIDYMKSKFETNSNANNNNQRKNSISLKELTKNGNTCRSLIEKIFYEKYFESERLLGEVHDEISAMGYNYDRTAVSHSLTDMVREGILTRVGTLRNYRYIQKKPLFEKQ
;
A
#
# COMPACT_ATOMS: atom_id res chain seq x y z
N MET A 1 -36.34 -32.35 24.34
CA MET A 1 -35.20 -32.63 25.23
C MET A 1 -34.26 -31.43 25.16
N SER A 2 -34.20 -30.64 26.24
CA SER A 2 -33.34 -29.47 26.35
C SER A 2 -31.88 -29.90 26.41
N LYS A 3 -31.06 -29.42 25.47
CA LYS A 3 -29.61 -29.67 25.41
C LYS A 3 -29.00 -29.10 26.70
N LEU A 4 -28.47 -29.93 27.60
CA LEU A 4 -27.68 -29.46 28.74
C LEU A 4 -26.39 -28.84 28.17
N SER A 5 -26.31 -27.52 28.17
CA SER A 5 -25.10 -26.79 27.80
C SER A 5 -24.10 -26.91 28.94
N ILE A 6 -22.98 -27.58 28.70
CA ILE A 6 -21.85 -27.63 29.63
C ILE A 6 -21.16 -26.26 29.56
N GLU A 7 -21.04 -25.60 30.71
CA GLU A 7 -20.41 -24.29 30.84
C GLU A 7 -18.95 -24.45 31.30
N ALA A 8 -18.03 -23.84 30.55
CA ALA A 8 -16.62 -23.76 30.87
C ALA A 8 -16.31 -22.42 31.54
N LYS A 9 -15.57 -22.47 32.65
CA LYS A 9 -15.06 -21.30 33.36
C LYS A 9 -13.56 -21.20 33.17
N ILE A 10 -13.11 -20.09 32.60
CA ILE A 10 -11.69 -19.84 32.31
C ILE A 10 -11.26 -18.64 33.13
N LYS A 11 -10.26 -18.84 34.00
CA LYS A 11 -9.67 -17.79 34.82
C LYS A 11 -8.29 -17.45 34.30
N LEU A 12 -8.09 -16.20 33.86
CA LEU A 12 -6.83 -15.69 33.33
C LEU A 12 -6.25 -14.68 34.33
N LYS A 13 -4.99 -14.89 34.71
CA LYS A 13 -4.27 -14.00 35.62
C LYS A 13 -2.94 -13.56 35.02
N TYR A 14 -2.71 -12.25 34.98
CA TYR A 14 -1.42 -11.66 34.58
C TYR A 14 -1.07 -10.49 35.49
N LYS A 15 0.02 -10.63 36.25
CA LYS A 15 0.47 -9.69 37.29
C LYS A 15 -0.66 -9.38 38.30
N GLU A 16 -1.09 -8.13 38.37
CA GLU A 16 -2.16 -7.64 39.26
C GLU A 16 -3.56 -7.77 38.65
N TRP A 17 -3.68 -8.23 37.39
CA TRP A 17 -4.95 -8.36 36.69
C TRP A 17 -5.44 -9.81 36.71
N GLU A 18 -6.72 -10.00 37.04
CA GLU A 18 -7.40 -11.29 37.03
C GLU A 18 -8.80 -11.15 36.43
N VAL A 19 -9.12 -11.98 35.45
CA VAL A 19 -10.44 -12.02 34.80
C VAL A 19 -10.95 -13.44 34.67
N GLU A 20 -12.23 -13.61 35.00
CA GLU A 20 -12.96 -14.88 34.91
C GLU A 20 -14.01 -14.77 33.80
N ILE A 21 -13.94 -15.69 32.84
CA ILE A 21 -14.84 -15.76 31.69
C ILE A 21 -15.62 -17.07 31.80
N THR A 22 -16.95 -16.96 31.86
CA THR A 22 -17.85 -18.12 31.79
C THR A 22 -18.45 -18.17 30.39
N CYS A 23 -18.35 -19.32 29.73
CA CYS A 23 -18.84 -19.48 28.37
C CYS A 23 -19.24 -20.93 28.10
N THR A 24 -20.16 -21.13 27.16
CA THR A 24 -20.60 -22.47 26.75
C THR A 24 -19.47 -23.18 25.99
N GLU A 25 -19.20 -24.44 26.33
CA GLU A 25 -18.09 -25.24 25.77
C GLU A 25 -18.01 -25.20 24.23
N ASP A 26 -19.17 -25.28 23.56
CA ASP A 26 -19.29 -25.24 22.09
C ASP A 26 -18.62 -23.99 21.46
N LYS A 27 -18.69 -22.82 22.13
CA LYS A 27 -18.10 -21.57 21.63
C LYS A 27 -16.59 -21.48 21.86
N VAL A 28 -16.11 -22.06 22.97
CA VAL A 28 -14.68 -22.05 23.29
C VAL A 28 -13.90 -22.90 22.30
N LYS A 29 -14.40 -24.11 22.03
CA LYS A 29 -13.77 -25.03 21.08
C LYS A 29 -13.65 -24.42 19.70
N GLN A 30 -14.72 -23.79 19.22
CA GLN A 30 -14.73 -23.12 17.90
C GLN A 30 -13.70 -21.99 17.82
N VAL A 31 -13.60 -21.15 18.86
CA VAL A 31 -12.63 -20.05 18.89
C VAL A 31 -11.20 -20.57 18.94
N VAL A 32 -10.92 -21.62 19.71
CA VAL A 32 -9.59 -22.22 19.82
C VAL A 32 -9.15 -22.88 18.51
N GLU A 33 -10.02 -23.64 17.84
CA GLU A 33 -9.73 -24.25 16.53
C GLU A 33 -9.43 -23.20 15.45
N ASN A 34 -10.17 -22.09 15.45
CA ASN A 34 -9.95 -20.97 14.52
C ASN A 34 -8.61 -20.27 14.78
N VAL A 35 -8.19 -20.12 16.04
CA VAL A 35 -6.91 -19.50 16.38
C VAL A 35 -5.74 -20.42 16.02
N LEU A 36 -5.84 -21.72 16.35
CA LEU A 36 -4.79 -22.70 16.03
C LEU A 36 -4.59 -22.85 14.52
N SER A 37 -5.69 -22.94 13.75
CA SER A 37 -5.60 -22.99 12.28
C SER A 37 -5.00 -21.71 11.67
N GLY A 38 -5.28 -20.54 12.25
CA GLY A 38 -4.67 -19.28 11.84
C GLY A 38 -3.15 -19.22 12.10
N ILE A 39 -2.68 -19.79 13.21
CA ILE A 39 -1.25 -19.83 13.57
C ILE A 39 -0.48 -20.78 12.64
N ASP A 40 -1.03 -21.96 12.31
CA ASP A 40 -0.40 -22.91 11.40
C ASP A 40 -0.23 -22.32 9.99
N ILE A 41 -1.24 -21.60 9.48
CA ILE A 41 -1.18 -20.94 8.17
C ILE A 41 -0.10 -19.84 8.15
N ALA A 42 0.00 -19.03 9.21
CA ALA A 42 1.00 -17.97 9.33
C ALA A 42 2.43 -18.52 9.46
N SER A 43 2.59 -19.73 9.98
CA SER A 43 3.90 -20.40 10.08
C SER A 43 4.39 -20.95 8.74
N LEU A 44 3.48 -21.37 7.85
CA LEU A 44 3.80 -22.02 6.57
C LEU A 44 4.11 -21.01 5.43
N SER A 45 3.57 -19.79 5.49
CA SER A 45 3.77 -18.76 4.46
C SER A 45 5.14 -18.06 4.51
N ASN A 46 5.81 -18.07 5.67
CA ASN A 46 7.01 -17.28 5.91
C ASN A 46 8.33 -17.99 5.55
N THR A 47 8.34 -19.31 5.43
CA THR A 47 9.60 -20.07 5.19
C THR A 47 9.88 -20.30 3.71
N ASN A 48 8.86 -20.58 2.91
CA ASN A 48 9.02 -20.90 1.48
C ASN A 48 9.37 -19.68 0.62
N THR A 49 8.75 -18.53 0.88
CA THR A 49 8.95 -17.30 0.10
C THR A 49 10.33 -16.69 0.33
N ASN A 50 10.87 -16.77 1.55
CA ASN A 50 12.20 -16.23 1.85
C ASN A 50 13.31 -17.03 1.18
N TYR A 51 13.20 -18.36 1.14
CA TYR A 51 14.15 -19.23 0.45
C TYR A 51 14.14 -19.03 -1.07
N GLU A 52 12.96 -18.90 -1.68
CA GLU A 52 12.84 -18.58 -3.11
C GLU A 52 13.42 -17.20 -3.44
N ILE A 53 13.19 -16.20 -2.58
CA ILE A 53 13.76 -14.85 -2.74
C ILE A 53 15.29 -14.87 -2.63
N GLU A 54 15.85 -15.66 -1.72
CA GLU A 54 17.30 -15.77 -1.54
C GLU A 54 17.96 -16.42 -2.76
N LYS A 55 17.40 -17.52 -3.27
CA LYS A 55 17.87 -18.17 -4.49
C LYS A 55 17.81 -17.27 -5.72
N LEU A 56 16.75 -16.47 -5.86
CA LEU A 56 16.60 -15.51 -6.96
C LEU A 56 17.59 -14.34 -6.87
N LYS A 57 17.96 -13.91 -5.64
CA LYS A 57 18.97 -12.86 -5.45
C LYS A 57 20.35 -13.32 -5.89
N ASP A 58 20.73 -14.54 -5.52
CA ASP A 58 22.02 -15.12 -5.91
C ASP A 58 22.14 -15.28 -7.44
N GLU A 59 21.06 -15.67 -8.11
CA GLU A 59 21.01 -15.76 -9.57
C GLU A 59 21.13 -14.39 -10.25
N ILE A 60 20.49 -13.35 -9.69
CA ILE A 60 20.60 -11.97 -10.20
C ILE A 60 22.02 -11.43 -10.06
N ASP A 61 22.68 -11.67 -8.93
CA ASP A 61 24.03 -11.17 -8.69
C ASP A 61 25.07 -11.91 -9.56
N TYR A 62 24.87 -13.20 -9.82
CA TYR A 62 25.64 -13.94 -10.83
C TYR A 62 25.47 -13.35 -12.24
N MET A 63 24.23 -13.02 -12.64
CA MET A 63 23.97 -12.40 -13.95
C MET A 63 24.56 -10.99 -14.08
N LYS A 64 24.55 -10.19 -13.01
CA LYS A 64 25.18 -8.85 -13.00
C LYS A 64 26.69 -8.94 -13.18
N SER A 65 27.35 -9.83 -12.44
CA SER A 65 28.81 -10.01 -12.53
C SER A 65 29.25 -10.41 -13.94
N LYS A 66 28.46 -11.26 -14.61
CA LYS A 66 28.68 -11.65 -16.01
C LYS A 66 28.44 -10.52 -17.01
N PHE A 67 27.55 -9.57 -16.69
CA PHE A 67 27.28 -8.39 -17.52
C PHE A 67 28.35 -7.30 -17.38
N GLU A 68 28.91 -7.10 -16.18
CA GLU A 68 29.93 -6.08 -15.92
C GLU A 68 31.27 -6.37 -16.62
N THR A 69 31.60 -7.64 -16.87
CA THR A 69 32.85 -8.02 -17.55
C THR A 69 32.85 -7.68 -19.06
N ASN A 70 31.68 -7.45 -19.66
CA ASN A 70 31.53 -7.18 -21.11
C ASN A 70 31.29 -5.70 -21.46
N SER A 71 31.45 -4.75 -20.53
CA SER A 71 31.14 -3.33 -20.78
C SER A 71 32.19 -2.38 -20.20
N ASN A 72 33.45 -2.52 -20.62
CA ASN A 72 34.40 -1.42 -20.61
C ASN A 72 34.30 -0.62 -21.92
N ALA A 73 33.25 0.20 -22.04
CA ALA A 73 33.25 1.43 -22.84
C ALA A 73 31.93 2.18 -22.69
N ASN A 74 32.04 3.46 -22.29
CA ASN A 74 31.12 4.57 -22.52
C ASN A 74 29.99 4.84 -21.51
N ASN A 75 30.30 5.82 -20.65
CA ASN A 75 29.52 7.04 -20.37
C ASN A 75 28.16 6.92 -19.64
N ASN A 76 28.21 7.30 -18.36
CA ASN A 76 27.33 8.17 -17.58
C ASN A 76 25.93 8.55 -18.14
N ASN A 77 24.95 8.51 -17.23
CA ASN A 77 23.63 9.17 -17.24
C ASN A 77 22.39 8.42 -17.71
N GLN A 78 22.27 7.12 -17.44
CA GLN A 78 20.96 6.49 -17.39
C GLN A 78 20.92 5.37 -16.37
N ARG A 79 19.71 5.15 -15.82
CA ARG A 79 19.14 3.91 -15.24
C ARG A 79 18.81 4.06 -13.76
N LYS A 80 17.68 3.60 -13.23
CA LYS A 80 16.51 2.87 -13.73
C LYS A 80 15.57 2.88 -12.51
N ASN A 81 14.49 3.65 -12.51
CA ASN A 81 13.51 3.53 -11.42
C ASN A 81 12.36 2.63 -11.88
N SER A 82 12.62 1.33 -11.91
CA SER A 82 11.56 0.33 -11.77
C SER A 82 11.10 0.36 -10.31
N ILE A 83 10.09 1.18 -10.02
CA ILE A 83 9.54 1.35 -8.68
C ILE A 83 8.90 0.02 -8.26
N SER A 84 9.44 -0.59 -7.21
CA SER A 84 8.91 -1.80 -6.60
C SER A 84 7.67 -1.46 -5.77
N LEU A 85 6.64 -2.30 -5.83
CA LEU A 85 5.39 -2.15 -5.07
C LEU A 85 5.62 -2.02 -3.54
N LYS A 86 6.79 -2.45 -3.05
CA LYS A 86 7.23 -2.33 -1.65
C LYS A 86 7.73 -0.93 -1.26
N GLU A 87 8.01 -0.05 -2.23
CA GLU A 87 8.50 1.32 -1.99
C GLU A 87 7.33 2.30 -1.78
N LEU A 88 6.17 2.03 -2.39
CA LEU A 88 4.92 2.79 -2.21
C LEU A 88 4.40 2.80 -0.76
N THR A 89 4.74 1.79 0.05
CA THR A 89 4.38 1.72 1.48
C THR A 89 5.40 2.39 2.40
N LYS A 90 6.58 2.77 1.89
CA LYS A 90 7.70 3.34 2.66
C LYS A 90 7.82 4.85 2.51
N ASN A 91 7.38 5.40 1.39
CA ASN A 91 7.26 6.84 1.19
C ASN A 91 6.03 7.29 1.99
N GLY A 92 6.26 7.94 3.13
CA GLY A 92 5.21 8.35 4.06
C GLY A 92 4.00 8.95 3.36
N ASN A 93 2.84 8.80 3.99
CA ASN A 93 1.58 9.37 3.53
C ASN A 93 1.77 10.88 3.36
N THR A 94 2.12 11.33 2.16
CA THR A 94 2.25 12.74 1.79
C THR A 94 1.12 13.04 0.83
N CYS A 95 0.63 14.27 0.86
CA CYS A 95 -0.43 14.68 -0.05
C CYS A 95 -0.06 14.40 -1.51
N ARG A 96 1.22 14.61 -1.87
CA ARG A 96 1.76 14.34 -3.20
C ARG A 96 1.66 12.87 -3.60
N SER A 97 2.12 11.94 -2.75
CA SER A 97 2.08 10.50 -3.08
C SER A 97 0.66 9.96 -3.20
N LEU A 98 -0.28 10.54 -2.44
CA LEU A 98 -1.70 10.19 -2.55
C LEU A 98 -2.34 10.70 -3.84
N ILE A 99 -2.02 11.92 -4.26
CA ILE A 99 -2.51 12.45 -5.54
C ILE A 99 -1.92 11.66 -6.72
N GLU A 100 -0.66 11.23 -6.63
CA GLU A 100 -0.06 10.31 -7.61
C GLU A 100 -0.79 8.96 -7.66
N LYS A 101 -1.17 8.41 -6.50
CA LYS A 101 -1.94 7.17 -6.43
C LYS A 101 -3.27 7.28 -7.19
N ILE A 102 -4.10 8.27 -6.86
CA ILE A 102 -5.40 8.46 -7.55
C ILE A 102 -5.23 8.84 -9.02
N PHE A 103 -4.10 9.46 -9.38
CA PHE A 103 -3.74 9.70 -10.77
C PHE A 103 -3.51 8.40 -11.55
N TYR A 104 -2.82 7.41 -10.98
CA TYR A 104 -2.69 6.08 -11.60
C TYR A 104 -4.01 5.31 -11.64
N GLU A 105 -4.92 5.58 -10.71
CA GLU A 105 -6.29 5.06 -10.70
C GLU A 105 -7.22 5.80 -11.70
N LYS A 106 -6.66 6.66 -12.56
CA LYS A 106 -7.37 7.42 -13.61
C LYS A 106 -8.39 8.44 -13.10
N TYR A 107 -8.27 8.88 -11.84
CA TYR A 107 -9.18 9.88 -11.28
C TYR A 107 -9.20 11.22 -12.05
N PHE A 108 -8.06 11.59 -12.64
CA PHE A 108 -7.87 12.80 -13.45
C PHE A 108 -8.11 12.60 -14.95
N GLU A 109 -8.76 11.51 -15.37
CA GLU A 109 -9.14 11.30 -16.77
C GLU A 109 -10.16 12.35 -17.26
N SER A 110 -11.00 12.85 -16.34
CA SER A 110 -11.85 14.02 -16.55
C SER A 110 -11.39 15.20 -15.70
N GLU A 111 -11.85 16.41 -16.05
CA GLU A 111 -11.54 17.63 -15.32
C GLU A 111 -12.01 17.56 -13.85
N ARG A 112 -11.12 17.86 -12.90
CA ARG A 112 -11.40 17.87 -11.45
C ARG A 112 -11.08 19.22 -10.82
N LEU A 113 -11.96 19.71 -9.97
CA LEU A 113 -11.73 20.89 -9.14
C LEU A 113 -10.84 20.55 -7.95
N LEU A 114 -10.15 21.56 -7.41
CA LEU A 114 -9.39 21.43 -6.16
C LEU A 114 -10.24 20.84 -5.01
N GLY A 115 -11.51 21.23 -4.93
CA GLY A 115 -12.43 20.71 -3.91
C GLY A 115 -12.69 19.22 -4.05
N GLU A 116 -12.98 18.76 -5.27
CA GLU A 116 -13.22 17.34 -5.54
C GLU A 116 -11.98 16.47 -5.27
N VAL A 117 -10.79 16.99 -5.57
CA VAL A 117 -9.54 16.28 -5.24
C VAL A 117 -9.33 16.21 -3.73
N HIS A 118 -9.59 17.31 -3.01
CA HIS A 118 -9.49 17.33 -1.56
C HIS A 118 -10.48 16.34 -0.90
N ASP A 119 -11.70 16.30 -1.40
CA ASP A 119 -12.74 15.42 -0.85
C ASP A 119 -12.42 13.96 -1.15
N GLU A 120 -11.85 13.64 -2.31
CA GLU A 120 -11.33 12.30 -2.64
C GLU A 120 -10.20 11.87 -1.70
N ILE A 121 -9.26 12.77 -1.43
CA ILE A 121 -8.16 12.52 -0.50
C ILE A 121 -8.69 12.27 0.92
N SER A 122 -9.71 13.02 1.33
CA SER A 122 -10.41 12.84 2.61
C SER A 122 -11.17 11.51 2.66
N ALA A 123 -11.81 11.11 1.55
CA ALA A 123 -12.52 9.85 1.42
C ALA A 123 -11.59 8.63 1.52
N MET A 124 -10.33 8.77 1.07
CA MET A 124 -9.28 7.77 1.29
C MET A 124 -8.79 7.70 2.75
N GLY A 125 -9.33 8.54 3.64
CA GLY A 125 -8.99 8.56 5.07
C GLY A 125 -7.88 9.56 5.44
N TYR A 126 -7.52 10.47 4.52
CA TYR A 126 -6.45 11.44 4.75
C TYR A 126 -6.95 12.87 4.81
N ASN A 127 -6.81 13.50 5.98
CA ASN A 127 -7.29 14.87 6.21
C ASN A 127 -6.18 15.90 5.97
N TYR A 128 -5.85 16.17 4.70
CA TYR A 128 -4.97 17.28 4.36
C TYR A 128 -5.73 18.59 4.26
N ASP A 129 -5.08 19.69 4.63
CA ASP A 129 -5.63 21.01 4.39
C ASP A 129 -5.69 21.30 2.88
N ARG A 130 -6.70 22.09 2.49
CA ARG A 130 -6.93 22.46 1.08
C ARG A 130 -5.73 23.17 0.45
N THR A 131 -4.91 23.87 1.25
CA THR A 131 -3.71 24.55 0.76
C THR A 131 -2.60 23.56 0.41
N ALA A 132 -2.35 22.53 1.22
CA ALA A 132 -1.40 21.46 0.89
C ALA A 132 -1.79 20.68 -0.38
N VAL A 133 -3.10 20.39 -0.56
CA VAL A 133 -3.61 19.77 -1.79
C VAL A 133 -3.35 20.68 -2.99
N SER A 134 -3.62 21.97 -2.86
CA SER A 134 -3.38 22.97 -3.92
C SER A 134 -1.90 23.08 -4.29
N HIS A 135 -1.00 23.05 -3.31
CA HIS A 135 0.45 23.06 -3.55
C HIS A 135 0.88 21.81 -4.33
N SER A 136 0.47 20.63 -3.87
CA SER A 136 0.81 19.36 -4.51
C SER A 136 0.31 19.29 -5.96
N LEU A 137 -0.92 19.74 -6.22
CA LEU A 137 -1.46 19.85 -7.57
C LEU A 137 -0.69 20.85 -8.44
N THR A 138 -0.27 21.97 -7.86
CA THR A 138 0.53 22.98 -8.58
C THR A 138 1.90 22.42 -8.97
N ASP A 139 2.53 21.63 -8.11
CA ASP A 139 3.80 20.97 -8.40
C ASP A 139 3.65 19.93 -9.51
N MET A 140 2.58 19.11 -9.48
CA MET A 140 2.28 18.15 -10.56
C MET A 140 2.00 18.84 -11.90
N VAL A 141 1.46 20.07 -11.88
CA VAL A 141 1.29 20.87 -13.10
C VAL A 141 2.64 21.39 -13.61
N ARG A 142 3.53 21.84 -12.72
CA ARG A 142 4.89 22.30 -13.09
C ARG A 142 5.73 21.18 -13.69
N GLU A 143 5.57 19.97 -13.17
CA GLU A 143 6.23 18.76 -13.69
C GLU A 143 5.60 18.22 -14.97
N GLY A 144 4.48 18.81 -15.42
CA GLY A 144 3.81 18.41 -16.66
C GLY A 144 3.03 17.11 -16.57
N ILE A 145 2.73 16.63 -15.36
CA ILE A 145 1.92 15.43 -15.09
C ILE A 145 0.43 15.77 -15.25
N LEU A 146 0.03 16.90 -14.67
CA LEU A 146 -1.32 17.45 -14.78
C LEU A 146 -1.31 18.70 -15.67
N THR A 147 -2.43 18.97 -16.31
CA THR A 147 -2.73 20.22 -17.01
C THR A 147 -3.76 20.98 -16.20
N ARG A 148 -3.52 22.28 -15.98
CA ARG A 148 -4.47 23.17 -15.32
C ARG A 148 -5.25 23.95 -16.38
N VAL A 149 -6.57 23.78 -16.38
CA VAL A 149 -7.50 24.44 -17.32
C VAL A 149 -8.47 25.36 -16.58
N GLY A 150 -9.07 26.32 -17.27
CA GLY A 150 -10.06 27.25 -16.71
C GLY A 150 -9.50 28.63 -16.33
N THR A 151 -10.31 29.39 -15.60
CA THR A 151 -10.01 30.78 -15.21
C THR A 151 -9.54 30.88 -13.77
N LEU A 152 -9.00 32.05 -13.39
CA LEU A 152 -8.60 32.35 -12.01
C LEU A 152 -9.73 31.99 -11.03
N ARG A 153 -9.38 31.23 -9.97
CA ARG A 153 -10.28 30.68 -8.92
C ARG A 153 -11.20 29.53 -9.34
N ASN A 154 -11.26 29.16 -10.62
CA ASN A 154 -12.04 28.02 -11.10
C ASN A 154 -11.17 27.09 -11.96
N TYR A 155 -9.97 26.82 -11.47
CA TYR A 155 -9.04 25.92 -12.12
C TYR A 155 -9.49 24.48 -11.94
N ARG A 156 -9.43 23.74 -13.05
CA ARG A 156 -9.61 22.30 -13.07
C ARG A 156 -8.34 21.60 -13.51
N TYR A 157 -8.12 20.43 -12.98
CA TYR A 157 -6.94 19.61 -13.18
C TYR A 157 -7.34 18.39 -13.99
N ILE A 158 -6.60 18.15 -15.06
CA ILE A 158 -6.80 17.00 -15.94
C ILE A 158 -5.44 16.36 -16.24
N GLN A 159 -5.40 15.05 -16.33
CA GLN A 159 -4.19 14.32 -16.69
C GLN A 159 -3.74 14.70 -18.09
N LYS A 160 -2.45 14.98 -18.25
CA LYS A 160 -1.86 15.21 -19.57
C LYS A 160 -1.85 13.88 -20.34
N LYS A 161 -2.59 13.79 -21.45
CA LYS A 161 -2.43 12.69 -22.44
C LYS A 161 -1.19 13.00 -23.31
N PRO A 162 -0.31 12.03 -23.68
CA PRO A 162 -0.41 10.56 -23.56
C PRO A 162 0.63 9.96 -22.60
N LEU A 163 0.23 9.13 -21.64
CA LEU A 163 1.20 8.49 -20.72
C LEU A 163 1.86 7.23 -21.29
N PHE A 164 1.22 6.51 -22.21
CA PHE A 164 1.81 5.38 -22.94
C PHE A 164 1.10 5.13 -24.28
N GLU A 165 1.54 5.74 -25.37
CA GLU A 165 1.45 5.11 -26.70
C GLU A 165 2.83 4.47 -26.95
N LYS A 166 3.00 3.21 -26.56
CA LYS A 166 4.02 2.35 -27.17
C LYS A 166 3.35 1.69 -28.37
N GLN A 167 3.67 2.17 -29.58
CA GLN A 167 3.57 1.35 -30.80
C GLN A 167 4.54 0.18 -30.72
#